data_AF-A0A7C3F326-F1
#
_entry.id   AF-A0A7C3F326-F1
#
_cell.length_a   1.000
_cell.length_b   1.000
_cell.length_c   1.000
_cell.angle_alpha   90.00
_cell.angle_beta   90.00
_cell.angle_gamma   90.00
#
_symmetry.space_group_name_H-M   'P 1'
#
loop_
_entity.id
_entity.type
_entity.pdbx_description
1 polymer ?
#
loop_
_entity_poly.entity_id
_entity_poly.type
_entity_poly.pdbx_seq_one_letter_code
_entity_poly.pdbx_strand_id
1 'polypeptide(L)'
;MKKIIPFFAIGLLLLSLGIFYWWQDAISPFNPSQKETKSFVIKRGLTVSQIGNKLSDEGLIKSPLAFKVYLQFQGRSDQIKAGEYKLSPSESMKSIVEKLIKGPDLVWVTFPEGLRKEEIALKLVSELEIKDKENFYLQFMQASDGKEGFLFPDTYLFPREVVAEKVVSVLYDNFNKKIAPFQE
;
A
#
# COMPACT_ATOMS: atom_id res chain seq x y z
N MET A 1 -38.80 -21.05 35.40
CA MET A 1 -37.81 -20.10 34.81
C MET A 1 -36.35 -20.47 35.08
N LYS A 2 -35.98 -20.97 36.28
CA LYS A 2 -34.58 -21.36 36.61
C LYS A 2 -33.95 -22.47 35.74
N LYS A 3 -34.77 -23.35 35.13
CA LYS A 3 -34.30 -24.44 34.24
C LYS A 3 -33.98 -24.01 32.80
N ILE A 4 -34.36 -22.79 32.39
CA ILE A 4 -34.12 -22.27 31.03
C ILE A 4 -32.76 -21.53 30.96
N ILE A 5 -32.36 -20.92 32.09
CA ILE A 5 -31.07 -20.22 32.25
C ILE A 5 -29.86 -21.11 31.87
N PRO A 6 -29.73 -22.38 32.31
CA PRO A 6 -28.58 -23.21 31.92
C PRO A 6 -28.58 -23.55 30.42
N PHE A 7 -29.74 -23.76 29.81
CA PHE A 7 -29.83 -24.01 28.36
C PHE A 7 -29.39 -22.79 27.55
N PHE A 8 -29.81 -21.60 27.98
CA PHE A 8 -29.40 -20.34 27.36
C PHE A 8 -27.90 -20.07 27.54
N ALA A 9 -27.35 -20.36 28.73
CA ALA A 9 -25.92 -20.24 29.00
C ALA A 9 -25.07 -21.20 28.15
N ILE A 10 -25.50 -22.44 27.98
CA ILE A 10 -24.84 -23.41 27.09
C ILE A 10 -24.89 -22.95 25.63
N GLY A 11 -26.03 -22.45 25.17
CA GLY A 11 -26.17 -21.90 23.81
C GLY A 11 -25.21 -20.73 23.56
N LEU A 12 -25.11 -19.81 24.51
CA LEU A 12 -24.20 -18.66 24.42
C LEU A 12 -22.73 -19.07 24.44
N LEU A 13 -22.38 -20.11 25.22
CA LEU A 13 -21.03 -20.68 25.25
C LEU A 13 -20.66 -21.40 23.94
N LEU A 14 -21.59 -22.12 23.32
CA LEU A 14 -21.37 -22.73 22.01
C LEU A 14 -21.22 -21.68 20.91
N LEU A 15 -22.02 -20.60 20.96
CA LEU A 15 -21.88 -19.47 20.03
C LEU A 15 -20.52 -18.78 20.18
N SER A 16 -20.06 -18.52 21.40
CA SER A 16 -18.77 -17.86 21.64
C SER A 16 -17.59 -18.74 21.18
N LEU A 17 -17.65 -20.05 21.42
CA LEU A 17 -16.68 -21.01 20.89
C LEU A 17 -16.67 -21.01 19.36
N GLY A 18 -17.84 -21.02 18.72
CA GLY A 18 -17.94 -20.97 17.25
C GLY A 18 -17.31 -19.70 16.67
N ILE A 19 -17.61 -18.55 17.26
CA ILE A 19 -17.00 -17.26 16.87
C ILE A 19 -15.49 -17.29 17.06
N PHE A 20 -15.01 -17.85 18.18
CA PHE A 20 -13.59 -17.95 18.49
C PHE A 20 -12.85 -18.84 17.47
N TYR A 21 -13.38 -20.01 17.13
CA TYR A 21 -12.79 -20.90 16.11
C TYR A 21 -12.80 -20.25 14.73
N TRP A 22 -13.92 -19.63 14.33
CA TRP A 22 -14.00 -18.89 13.07
C TRP A 22 -12.97 -17.76 13.02
N TRP A 23 -12.83 -17.00 14.10
CA TRP A 23 -11.85 -15.92 14.18
C TRP A 23 -10.42 -16.44 14.01
N GLN A 24 -10.08 -17.53 14.71
CA GLN A 24 -8.76 -18.12 14.64
C GLN A 24 -8.41 -18.62 13.24
N ASP A 25 -9.37 -19.21 12.52
CA ASP A 25 -9.19 -19.58 11.12
C ASP A 25 -9.09 -18.34 10.21
N ALA A 26 -9.97 -17.37 10.38
CA ALA A 26 -10.03 -16.17 9.55
C ALA A 26 -8.74 -15.32 9.59
N ILE A 27 -8.05 -15.28 10.74
CA ILE A 27 -6.78 -14.55 10.89
C ILE A 27 -5.55 -15.35 10.47
N SER A 28 -5.69 -16.66 10.26
CA SER A 28 -4.60 -17.54 9.83
C SER A 28 -4.24 -17.30 8.36
N PRO A 29 -3.05 -17.76 7.90
CA PRO A 29 -2.68 -17.62 6.50
C PRO A 29 -3.69 -18.26 5.55
N PHE A 30 -3.89 -17.62 4.39
CA PHE A 30 -4.74 -18.17 3.34
C PHE A 30 -4.19 -19.49 2.80
N ASN A 31 -2.88 -19.52 2.50
CA ASN A 31 -2.18 -20.71 2.06
C ASN A 31 -0.74 -20.73 2.62
N PRO A 32 -0.51 -21.44 3.75
CA PRO A 32 0.81 -21.52 4.40
C PRO A 32 1.93 -22.08 3.50
N SER A 33 1.59 -22.89 2.49
CA SER A 33 2.56 -23.51 1.60
C SER A 33 3.01 -22.59 0.47
N GLN A 34 2.21 -21.58 0.12
CA GLN A 34 2.50 -20.64 -0.96
C GLN A 34 3.29 -19.43 -0.44
N LYS A 35 4.61 -19.58 -0.42
CA LYS A 35 5.54 -18.55 0.10
C LYS A 35 5.87 -17.43 -0.88
N GLU A 36 5.52 -17.59 -2.15
CA GLU A 36 5.76 -16.57 -3.15
C GLU A 36 4.99 -15.29 -2.84
N THR A 37 5.66 -14.17 -3.07
CA THR A 37 5.10 -12.83 -2.87
C THR A 37 4.43 -12.36 -4.15
N LYS A 38 3.22 -11.81 -4.01
CA LYS A 38 2.43 -11.19 -5.07
C LYS A 38 2.40 -9.68 -4.90
N SER A 39 2.31 -8.98 -6.03
CA SER A 39 2.08 -7.54 -6.06
C SER A 39 0.59 -7.26 -5.86
N PHE A 40 0.26 -6.47 -4.84
CA PHE A 40 -1.10 -6.06 -4.51
C PHE A 40 -1.21 -4.54 -4.57
N VAL A 41 -2.03 -4.03 -5.48
CA VAL A 41 -2.16 -2.58 -5.70
C VAL A 41 -3.41 -2.02 -5.02
N ILE A 42 -3.23 -1.05 -4.13
CA ILE A 42 -4.31 -0.24 -3.56
C ILE A 42 -4.40 1.07 -4.35
N LYS A 43 -5.53 1.28 -5.03
CA LYS A 43 -5.83 2.55 -5.71
C LYS A 43 -6.26 3.62 -4.71
N ARG A 44 -6.03 4.89 -5.05
CA ARG A 44 -6.52 6.03 -4.26
C ARG A 44 -8.06 5.99 -4.17
N GLY A 45 -8.58 6.31 -2.99
CA GLY A 45 -10.02 6.39 -2.73
C GLY A 45 -10.72 5.06 -2.41
N LEU A 46 -9.99 3.93 -2.33
CA LEU A 46 -10.60 2.66 -1.90
C LEU A 46 -10.91 2.69 -0.40
N THR A 47 -12.10 2.19 -0.04
CA THR A 47 -12.52 1.98 1.35
C THR A 47 -11.90 0.71 1.93
N VAL A 48 -11.78 0.62 3.26
CA VAL A 48 -11.33 -0.60 3.96
C VAL A 48 -12.11 -1.85 3.54
N SER A 49 -13.42 -1.72 3.31
CA SER A 49 -14.25 -2.85 2.88
C SER A 49 -13.88 -3.32 1.46
N GLN A 50 -13.62 -2.39 0.54
CA GLN A 50 -13.17 -2.71 -0.81
C GLN A 50 -11.78 -3.33 -0.83
N ILE A 51 -10.87 -2.84 0.02
CA ILE A 51 -9.52 -3.40 0.18
C ILE A 51 -9.61 -4.84 0.70
N GLY A 52 -10.42 -5.08 1.74
CA GLY A 52 -10.63 -6.41 2.30
C GLY A 52 -11.21 -7.40 1.30
N ASN A 53 -12.22 -6.99 0.52
CA ASN A 53 -12.78 -7.83 -0.54
C ASN A 53 -11.71 -8.18 -1.58
N LYS A 54 -10.96 -7.18 -2.05
CA LYS A 54 -9.90 -7.39 -3.04
C LYS A 54 -8.79 -8.32 -2.53
N LEU A 55 -8.37 -8.18 -1.27
CA LEU A 55 -7.40 -9.09 -0.66
C LEU A 55 -7.91 -10.54 -0.63
N SER A 56 -9.21 -10.73 -0.39
CA SER A 56 -9.83 -12.05 -0.38
C SER A 56 -9.92 -12.63 -1.79
N ASP A 57 -10.32 -11.81 -2.77
CA ASP A 57 -10.43 -12.19 -4.18
C ASP A 57 -9.08 -12.64 -4.76
N GLU A 58 -7.98 -12.01 -4.32
CA GLU A 58 -6.62 -12.39 -4.73
C GLU A 58 -6.00 -13.54 -3.90
N GLY A 59 -6.76 -14.09 -2.94
CA GLY A 59 -6.33 -15.19 -2.07
C GLY A 59 -5.21 -14.80 -1.11
N LEU A 60 -5.21 -13.55 -0.63
CA LEU A 60 -4.26 -13.04 0.36
C LEU A 60 -4.83 -13.13 1.78
N ILE A 61 -6.16 -13.06 1.94
CA ILE A 61 -6.85 -13.28 3.22
C ILE A 61 -8.03 -14.23 3.05
N LYS A 62 -8.47 -14.87 4.13
CA LYS A 62 -9.64 -15.78 4.13
C LYS A 62 -10.97 -15.07 4.30
N SER A 63 -10.98 -13.92 4.99
CA SER A 63 -12.23 -13.26 5.41
C SER A 63 -12.12 -11.73 5.36
N PRO A 64 -12.81 -11.08 4.40
CA PRO A 64 -12.94 -9.61 4.36
C PRO A 64 -13.55 -9.03 5.64
N LEU A 65 -14.49 -9.75 6.26
CA LEU A 65 -15.15 -9.33 7.48
C LEU A 65 -14.17 -9.29 8.65
N ALA A 66 -13.35 -10.35 8.82
CA ALA A 66 -12.35 -10.38 9.88
C ALA A 66 -11.30 -9.28 9.70
N PHE A 67 -10.88 -9.02 8.46
CA PHE A 67 -9.96 -7.92 8.13
C PHE A 67 -10.53 -6.56 8.54
N LYS A 68 -11.77 -6.27 8.14
CA LYS A 68 -12.45 -5.02 8.50
C LYS A 68 -12.57 -4.86 10.01
N VAL A 69 -13.04 -5.89 10.70
CA VAL A 69 -13.21 -5.89 12.16
C VAL A 69 -11.87 -5.68 12.85
N TYR A 70 -10.82 -6.37 12.41
CA TYR A 70 -9.48 -6.25 12.97
C TYR A 70 -8.92 -4.82 12.84
N LEU A 71 -9.02 -4.22 11.65
CA LEU A 71 -8.58 -2.84 11.41
C LEU A 71 -9.39 -1.79 12.18
N GLN A 72 -10.70 -2.01 12.32
CA GLN A 72 -11.55 -1.13 13.11
C GLN A 72 -11.20 -1.20 14.60
N PHE A 73 -10.98 -2.38 15.15
CA PHE A 73 -10.55 -2.56 16.54
C PHE A 73 -9.18 -1.92 16.82
N GLN A 74 -8.25 -1.93 15.86
CA GLN A 74 -6.98 -1.23 16.01
C GLN A 74 -7.09 0.30 15.90
N GLY A 75 -8.18 0.83 15.33
CA GLY A 75 -8.33 2.26 15.10
C GLY A 75 -7.33 2.85 14.11
N ARG A 76 -6.79 2.03 13.19
CA ARG A 76 -5.74 2.42 12.21
C ARG A 76 -6.18 2.31 10.75
N SER A 77 -7.49 2.35 10.53
CA SER A 77 -8.09 2.20 9.19
C SER A 77 -7.64 3.29 8.20
N ASP A 78 -7.31 4.47 8.71
CA ASP A 78 -6.83 5.66 8.00
C ASP A 78 -5.34 5.61 7.65
N GLN A 79 -4.57 4.68 8.23
CA GLN A 79 -3.13 4.57 7.99
C GLN A 79 -2.77 3.77 6.73
N ILE A 80 -3.74 3.08 6.13
CA ILE A 80 -3.53 2.34 4.88
C ILE A 80 -3.46 3.33 3.73
N LYS A 81 -2.31 3.37 3.05
CA LYS A 81 -2.05 4.28 1.93
C LYS A 81 -2.28 3.59 0.59
N ALA A 82 -2.54 4.39 -0.43
CA ALA A 82 -2.55 3.92 -1.81
C ALA A 82 -1.11 3.64 -2.28
N GLY A 83 -0.93 2.57 -3.04
CA GLY A 83 0.38 2.13 -3.52
C GLY A 83 0.41 0.64 -3.80
N GLU A 84 1.60 0.15 -4.11
CA GLU A 84 1.85 -1.28 -4.33
C GLU A 84 2.44 -1.92 -3.08
N TYR A 85 1.92 -3.09 -2.73
CA TYR A 85 2.33 -3.88 -1.59
C TYR A 85 2.78 -5.27 -2.02
N LYS A 86 3.83 -5.76 -1.39
CA LYS A 86 4.37 -7.11 -1.57
C LYS A 86 3.83 -8.02 -0.47
N LEU A 87 2.79 -8.80 -0.82
CA LEU A 87 2.05 -9.67 0.10
C LEU A 87 2.14 -11.13 -0.32
N SER A 88 2.18 -12.06 0.63
CA SER A 88 2.19 -13.51 0.35
C SER A 88 0.97 -14.20 0.97
N PRO A 89 0.34 -15.18 0.28
CA PRO A 89 -0.75 -15.99 0.84
C PRO A 89 -0.36 -16.77 2.10
N SER A 90 0.95 -16.99 2.31
CA SER A 90 1.50 -17.63 3.51
C SER A 90 1.54 -16.72 4.74
N GLU A 91 1.23 -15.43 4.59
CA GLU A 91 1.19 -14.48 5.69
C GLU A 91 -0.14 -14.54 6.42
N SER A 92 -0.10 -14.35 7.75
CA SER A 92 -1.32 -14.16 8.52
C SER A 92 -1.99 -12.83 8.17
N MET A 93 -3.31 -12.74 8.37
CA MET A 93 -4.06 -11.50 8.19
C MET A 93 -3.46 -10.35 9.01
N LYS A 94 -2.95 -10.65 10.21
CA LYS A 94 -2.26 -9.68 11.07
C LYS A 94 -0.99 -9.13 10.40
N SER A 95 -0.14 -10.01 9.85
CA SER A 95 1.08 -9.61 9.13
C SER A 95 0.76 -8.72 7.93
N ILE A 96 -0.27 -9.10 7.16
CA ILE A 96 -0.75 -8.30 6.02
C ILE A 96 -1.20 -6.92 6.50
N VAL A 97 -2.02 -6.84 7.55
CA VAL A 97 -2.47 -5.56 8.11
C VAL A 97 -1.30 -4.69 8.56
N GLU A 98 -0.32 -5.25 9.27
CA GLU A 98 0.86 -4.50 9.71
C GLU A 98 1.69 -3.98 8.51
N LYS A 99 1.82 -4.76 7.42
CA LYS A 99 2.44 -4.28 6.18
C LYS A 99 1.65 -3.15 5.54
N LEU A 100 0.31 -3.26 5.49
CA LEU A 100 -0.54 -2.21 4.94
C LEU A 100 -0.40 -0.89 5.72
N ILE A 101 -0.33 -0.98 7.05
CA ILE A 101 -0.13 0.15 7.97
C ILE A 101 1.28 0.74 7.85
N LYS A 102 2.32 -0.11 7.70
CA LYS A 102 3.71 0.34 7.49
C LYS A 102 3.85 1.20 6.21
N GLY A 103 2.97 0.97 5.23
CA GLY A 103 2.91 1.70 3.98
C GLY A 103 3.39 0.87 2.79
N PRO A 104 3.13 1.35 1.56
CA PRO A 104 3.41 0.60 0.35
C PRO A 104 4.90 0.51 0.04
N ASP A 105 5.29 -0.56 -0.65
CA ASP A 105 6.63 -0.74 -1.21
C ASP A 105 6.89 0.27 -2.32
N LEU A 106 5.87 0.56 -3.14
CA LEU A 106 5.93 1.58 -4.18
C LEU A 106 4.78 2.59 -4.06
N VAL A 107 5.12 3.88 -4.15
CA VAL A 107 4.22 5.01 -3.98
C VAL A 107 3.94 5.67 -5.33
N TRP A 108 2.67 5.96 -5.60
CA TRP A 108 2.26 6.74 -6.77
C TRP A 108 2.50 8.24 -6.54
N VAL A 109 3.34 8.85 -7.38
CA VAL A 109 3.63 10.29 -7.37
C VAL A 109 3.23 10.89 -8.71
N THR A 110 2.29 11.82 -8.68
CA THR A 110 1.82 12.55 -9.87
C THR A 110 2.50 13.90 -9.95
N PHE A 111 3.10 14.22 -11.08
CA PHE A 111 3.65 15.55 -11.36
C PHE A 111 2.78 16.25 -12.41
N PRO A 112 1.98 17.25 -12.01
CA PRO A 112 1.27 18.11 -12.95
C PRO A 112 2.23 18.88 -13.86
N GLU A 113 1.72 19.31 -15.00
CA GLU A 113 2.43 20.21 -15.91
C GLU A 113 2.81 21.53 -15.22
N GLY A 114 3.92 22.12 -15.66
CA GLY A 114 4.37 23.44 -15.20
C GLY A 114 5.11 23.47 -13.87
N LEU A 115 5.34 22.31 -13.22
CA LEU A 115 6.21 22.24 -12.05
C LEU A 115 7.67 22.52 -12.42
N ARG A 116 8.32 23.35 -11.60
CA ARG A 116 9.77 23.54 -11.65
C ARG A 116 10.49 22.36 -11.01
N LYS A 117 11.75 22.12 -11.38
CA LYS A 117 12.55 21.03 -10.77
C LYS A 117 12.63 21.11 -9.24
N GLU A 118 12.66 22.31 -8.66
CA GLU A 118 12.66 22.50 -7.20
C GLU A 118 11.34 21.99 -6.58
N GLU A 119 10.21 22.23 -7.24
CA GLU A 119 8.89 21.80 -6.78
C GLU A 119 8.72 20.28 -6.93
N ILE A 120 9.28 19.69 -7.98
CA ILE A 120 9.37 18.24 -8.13
C ILE A 120 10.17 17.62 -6.98
N ALA A 121 11.34 18.18 -6.65
CA ALA A 121 12.18 17.71 -5.56
C ALA A 121 11.45 17.77 -4.21
N LEU A 122 10.83 18.91 -3.90
CA LEU A 122 10.07 19.10 -2.66
C LEU A 122 8.85 18.17 -2.58
N LYS A 123 8.17 17.94 -3.71
CA LYS A 123 7.06 17.00 -3.79
C LYS A 123 7.50 15.57 -3.52
N LEU A 124 8.62 15.13 -4.08
CA LEU A 124 9.20 13.80 -3.83
C LEU A 124 9.56 13.60 -2.36
N VAL A 125 10.22 14.59 -1.75
CA VAL A 125 10.58 14.56 -0.32
C VAL A 125 9.35 14.37 0.55
N SER A 126 8.25 15.05 0.22
CA SER A 126 6.98 14.97 0.95
C SER A 126 6.28 13.63 0.73
N GLU A 127 6.04 13.24 -0.53
CA GLU A 127 5.22 12.07 -0.89
C GLU A 127 5.89 10.73 -0.55
N LEU A 128 7.23 10.66 -0.63
CA LEU A 128 8.00 9.45 -0.31
C LEU A 128 8.45 9.38 1.16
N GLU A 129 8.19 10.44 1.94
CA GLU A 129 8.63 10.59 3.33
C GLU A 129 10.15 10.41 3.47
N ILE A 130 10.91 11.05 2.58
CA ILE A 130 12.38 10.97 2.57
C ILE A 130 12.93 11.51 3.90
N LYS A 131 13.78 10.70 4.56
CA LYS A 131 14.36 11.05 5.86
C LYS A 131 15.41 12.16 5.74
N ASP A 132 16.37 11.99 4.82
CA ASP A 132 17.44 12.94 4.57
C ASP A 132 17.05 13.91 3.45
N LYS A 133 16.19 14.87 3.82
CA LYS A 133 15.54 15.79 2.89
C LYS A 133 16.52 16.68 2.15
N GLU A 134 17.51 17.21 2.86
CA GLU A 134 18.49 18.16 2.34
C GLU A 134 19.42 17.48 1.34
N ASN A 135 19.96 16.32 1.70
CA ASN A 135 20.83 15.55 0.82
C ASN A 135 20.09 15.08 -0.43
N PHE A 136 18.88 14.54 -0.30
CA PHE A 136 18.07 14.14 -1.45
C PHE A 136 17.77 15.33 -2.37
N TYR A 137 17.43 16.49 -1.80
CA TYR A 137 17.19 17.71 -2.56
C TYR A 137 18.45 18.13 -3.34
N LEU A 138 19.61 18.18 -2.69
CA LEU A 138 20.87 18.55 -3.33
C LEU A 138 21.25 17.57 -4.45
N GLN A 139 21.16 16.26 -4.21
CA GLN A 139 21.40 15.23 -5.22
C GLN A 139 20.43 15.36 -6.40
N PHE A 140 19.15 15.64 -6.12
CA PHE A 140 18.15 15.87 -7.16
C PHE A 140 18.50 17.10 -8.00
N MET A 141 18.86 18.22 -7.37
CA MET A 141 19.24 19.45 -8.07
C MET A 141 20.49 19.24 -8.94
N GLN A 142 21.47 18.49 -8.45
CA GLN A 142 22.66 18.13 -9.22
C GLN A 142 22.32 17.21 -10.40
N ALA A 143 21.52 16.16 -10.17
CA ALA A 143 21.15 15.21 -11.22
C ALA A 143 20.26 15.84 -12.31
N SER A 144 19.40 16.79 -11.92
CA SER A 144 18.50 17.54 -12.80
C SER A 144 19.14 18.79 -13.42
N ASP A 145 20.44 19.01 -13.23
CA ASP A 145 21.12 20.14 -13.87
C ASP A 145 20.99 20.07 -15.40
N GLY A 146 20.68 21.23 -15.99
CA GLY A 146 20.34 21.37 -17.41
C GLY A 146 19.08 20.63 -17.88
N LYS A 147 18.26 20.04 -16.99
CA LYS A 147 17.08 19.23 -17.35
C LYS A 147 15.74 19.91 -17.02
N GLU A 148 15.74 21.22 -16.80
CA GLU A 148 14.50 21.98 -16.65
C GLU A 148 13.65 21.83 -17.92
N GLY A 149 12.36 21.52 -17.77
CA GLY A 149 11.46 21.25 -18.90
C GLY A 149 11.60 19.86 -19.54
N PHE A 150 12.60 19.06 -19.13
CA PHE A 150 12.80 17.69 -19.61
C PHE A 150 12.35 16.62 -18.61
N LEU A 151 11.84 17.01 -17.45
CA LEU A 151 11.27 16.11 -16.45
C LEU A 151 9.78 15.95 -16.75
N PHE A 152 9.41 14.89 -17.48
CA PHE A 152 8.08 14.79 -18.08
C PHE A 152 6.96 14.71 -17.02
N PRO A 153 5.89 15.53 -17.12
CA PRO A 153 4.76 15.47 -16.21
C PRO A 153 3.93 14.20 -16.47
N ASP A 154 3.82 13.35 -15.46
CA ASP A 154 3.04 12.10 -15.50
C ASP A 154 2.83 11.58 -14.06
N THR A 155 2.17 10.43 -13.95
CA THR A 155 2.09 9.67 -12.70
C THR A 155 3.06 8.50 -12.72
N TYR A 156 4.01 8.53 -11.78
CA TYR A 156 5.10 7.56 -11.66
C TYR A 156 4.96 6.74 -10.39
N LEU A 157 5.59 5.57 -10.41
CA LEU A 157 5.62 4.65 -9.28
C LEU A 157 7.07 4.55 -8.77
N PHE A 158 7.32 4.99 -7.54
CA PHE A 158 8.66 5.02 -6.94
C PHE A 158 8.74 4.22 -5.64
N PRO A 159 9.85 3.53 -5.36
CA PRO A 159 10.10 3.02 -4.02
C PRO A 159 10.31 4.17 -3.03
N ARG A 160 9.94 3.96 -1.76
CA ARG A 160 10.11 4.98 -0.70
C ARG A 160 11.57 5.41 -0.51
N GLU A 161 12.51 4.52 -0.78
CA GLU A 161 13.96 4.75 -0.63
C GLU A 161 14.64 4.93 -2.01
N VAL A 162 13.95 5.52 -2.98
CA VAL A 162 14.53 5.83 -4.29
C VAL A 162 15.66 6.85 -4.17
N VAL A 163 16.71 6.68 -4.96
CA VAL A 163 17.80 7.66 -5.09
C VAL A 163 17.44 8.75 -6.10
N ALA A 164 17.89 9.98 -5.87
CA ALA A 164 17.48 11.14 -6.64
C ALA A 164 17.84 11.04 -8.13
N GLU A 165 19.03 10.52 -8.45
CA GLU A 165 19.50 10.28 -9.81
C GLU A 165 18.58 9.31 -10.56
N LYS A 166 18.08 8.29 -9.85
CA LYS A 166 17.15 7.33 -10.44
C LYS A 166 15.82 7.98 -10.76
N VAL A 167 15.34 8.89 -9.91
CA VAL A 167 14.11 9.65 -10.20
C VAL A 167 14.30 10.50 -11.45
N VAL A 168 15.38 11.28 -11.51
CA VAL A 168 15.64 12.16 -12.66
C VAL A 168 15.76 11.36 -13.97
N SER A 169 16.47 10.23 -13.96
CA SER A 169 16.56 9.36 -15.15
C SER A 169 15.19 8.83 -15.57
N VAL A 170 14.33 8.40 -14.64
CA VAL A 170 12.97 7.93 -14.98
C VAL A 170 12.14 9.04 -15.63
N LEU A 171 12.18 10.26 -15.09
CA LEU A 171 11.42 11.40 -15.64
C LEU A 171 11.95 11.81 -17.03
N TYR A 172 13.27 11.84 -17.19
CA TYR A 172 13.95 12.20 -18.44
C TYR A 172 13.78 11.13 -19.53
N ASP A 173 13.87 9.85 -19.17
CA ASP A 173 13.62 8.74 -20.08
C ASP A 173 12.16 8.75 -20.57
N ASN A 174 11.21 9.11 -19.69
CA ASN A 174 9.81 9.27 -20.10
C ASN A 174 9.64 10.44 -21.06
N PHE A 175 10.33 11.56 -20.84
CA PHE A 175 10.36 12.68 -21.79
C PHE A 175 10.82 12.19 -23.17
N ASN A 176 11.98 11.56 -23.26
CA ASN A 176 12.54 11.05 -24.51
C ASN A 176 11.57 10.09 -25.22
N LYS A 177 10.93 9.18 -24.47
CA LYS A 177 9.92 8.27 -25.03
C LYS A 177 8.70 9.00 -25.60
N LYS A 178 8.24 10.06 -24.92
CA LYS A 178 7.05 10.81 -25.33
C LYS A 178 7.33 11.72 -26.52
N ILE A 179 8.56 12.21 -26.65
CA ILE A 179 8.96 13.07 -27.78
C ILE A 179 9.50 12.29 -28.98
N ALA A 180 9.92 11.03 -28.82
CA ALA A 180 10.47 10.22 -29.89
C ALA A 180 9.62 10.19 -31.19
N PRO A 181 8.27 10.14 -31.14
CA PRO A 181 7.45 10.20 -32.35
C PRO A 181 7.48 11.54 -33.11
N PHE A 182 8.03 12.60 -32.51
CA PHE A 182 8.08 13.96 -33.06
C PHE A 182 9.50 14.42 -33.42
N GLN A 183 10.50 13.57 -33.22
CA GLN A 183 11.86 13.82 -33.64
C GLN A 183 12.02 13.26 -35.06
N GLU A 184 12.09 14.17 -36.04
CA GLU A 184 12.39 13.87 -37.46
C GLU A 184 13.84 13.41 -37.67
#